data_AF-A0A2P7NUD9-F1
#
_entry.id   AF-A0A2P7NUD9-F1
#
_cell.length_a   1.000
_cell.length_b   1.000
_cell.length_c   1.000
_cell.angle_alpha   90.00
_cell.angle_beta   90.00
_cell.angle_gamma   90.00
#
_symmetry.space_group_name_H-M   'P 1'
#
loop_
_entity.id
_entity.type
_entity.pdbx_description
1 polymer ?
#
loop_
_entity_poly.entity_id
_entity_poly.type
_entity_poly.pdbx_seq_one_letter_code
_entity_poly.pdbx_strand_id
1 'polypeptide(L)'
;MSSGHNNSNDDSPSSGNHKGFQFTINESNEVVEVFEIKDGVPELKPIDDDGTETYVVNDNGEVVRTEHKLGLGSEITVYADADGDGTYFRISEQWTPDSPGAGPFKFEDRLVYAPTDGDDHIGVRGGEDCHGGQGADDFVIREAAHLRIADFNSGEHDFIIFDTGLGLISKEHLQGFVTDIHRSDDGQDFIVDFGSTASVTLVGVASDQISWDDVSVMS
;
A
#
# COMPACT_ATOMS: atom_id res chain seq x y z
N MET A 1 -0.34 0.24 47.22
CA MET A 1 0.55 0.80 46.18
C MET A 1 -0.02 0.33 44.87
N SER A 2 -0.65 1.23 44.12
CA SER A 2 -1.33 0.95 42.86
C SER A 2 -0.37 1.33 41.73
N SER A 3 0.23 0.34 41.09
CA SER A 3 1.04 0.53 39.88
C SER A 3 0.11 0.45 38.67
N GLY A 4 -0.36 1.60 38.22
CA GLY A 4 -1.05 1.74 36.94
C GLY A 4 -0.07 1.42 35.82
N HIS A 5 -0.40 0.40 35.02
CA HIS A 5 0.18 0.19 33.71
C HIS A 5 -0.42 1.26 32.79
N ASN A 6 0.40 2.23 32.38
CA ASN A 6 0.09 3.04 31.21
C ASN A 6 0.34 2.17 29.98
N ASN A 7 -0.73 1.60 29.45
CA ASN A 7 -0.76 1.06 28.10
C ASN A 7 -0.85 2.27 27.15
N SER A 8 0.29 2.85 26.82
CA SER A 8 0.38 3.79 25.71
C SER A 8 0.42 2.94 24.44
N ASN A 9 -0.76 2.66 23.90
CA ASN A 9 -0.90 2.38 22.47
C ASN A 9 -0.51 3.67 21.75
N ASP A 10 0.77 3.74 21.40
CA ASP A 10 1.30 4.76 20.50
C ASP A 10 1.15 4.20 19.09
N ASP A 11 -0.12 4.06 18.66
CA ASP A 11 -0.50 3.75 17.28
C ASP A 11 -0.36 5.02 16.42
N SER A 12 0.74 5.75 16.64
CA SER A 12 1.17 6.79 15.72
C SER A 12 1.64 6.05 14.46
N PRO A 13 1.07 6.31 13.27
CA PRO A 13 1.60 5.74 12.04
C PRO A 13 3.06 6.18 11.96
N SER A 14 3.95 5.22 12.20
CA SER A 14 5.38 5.42 12.13
C SER A 14 5.65 6.15 10.83
N SER A 15 6.37 7.27 10.91
CA SER A 15 6.86 8.05 9.78
C SER A 15 7.90 7.23 9.00
N GLY A 16 7.47 6.10 8.44
CA GLY A 16 8.13 5.44 7.34
C GLY A 16 8.24 6.43 6.18
N ASN A 17 9.11 6.14 5.24
CA ASN A 17 9.56 7.07 4.21
C ASN A 17 8.49 7.33 3.12
N HIS A 18 7.22 7.38 3.52
CA HIS A 18 6.07 7.54 2.65
C HIS A 18 6.05 8.91 2.01
N LYS A 19 5.64 8.91 0.75
CA LYS A 19 5.33 10.11 0.00
C LYS A 19 4.21 10.86 0.73
N GLY A 20 4.60 11.90 1.46
CA GLY A 20 3.66 12.89 1.96
C GLY A 20 3.18 13.77 0.79
N PHE A 21 1.99 14.33 0.92
CA PHE A 21 1.42 15.24 -0.05
C PHE A 21 0.98 16.52 0.65
N GLN A 22 1.10 17.65 -0.04
CA GLN A 22 0.51 18.90 0.40
C GLN A 22 -0.48 19.37 -0.65
N PHE A 23 -1.69 19.72 -0.21
CA PHE A 23 -2.76 20.23 -1.07
C PHE A 23 -3.03 21.70 -0.75
N THR A 24 -3.00 22.57 -1.75
CA THR A 24 -3.53 23.93 -1.62
C THR A 24 -5.03 23.87 -1.90
N ILE A 25 -5.86 24.09 -0.88
CA ILE A 25 -7.32 24.10 -0.97
C ILE A 25 -7.81 25.56 -0.85
N ASN A 26 -8.63 26.02 -1.81
CA ASN A 26 -9.14 27.38 -1.83
C ASN A 26 -10.40 27.56 -0.95
N GLU A 27 -10.91 28.80 -0.85
CA GLU A 27 -12.12 29.11 -0.05
C GLU A 27 -13.40 28.42 -0.55
N SER A 28 -13.41 27.92 -1.79
CA SER A 28 -14.50 27.15 -2.40
C SER A 28 -14.37 25.64 -2.17
N ASN A 29 -13.40 25.19 -1.37
CA ASN A 29 -13.09 23.78 -1.10
C ASN A 29 -12.56 23.01 -2.33
N GLU A 30 -11.91 23.72 -3.26
CA GLU A 30 -11.30 23.13 -4.45
C GLU A 30 -9.78 23.01 -4.26
N VAL A 31 -9.22 21.87 -4.64
CA VAL A 31 -7.77 21.69 -4.71
C VAL A 31 -7.24 22.45 -5.93
N VAL A 32 -6.33 23.39 -5.71
CA VAL A 32 -5.75 24.23 -6.77
C VAL A 32 -4.27 23.96 -7.04
N GLU A 33 -3.57 23.34 -6.09
CA GLU A 33 -2.19 22.88 -6.26
C GLU A 33 -1.96 21.60 -5.46
N VAL A 34 -1.09 20.73 -5.98
CA VAL A 34 -0.68 19.48 -5.34
C VAL A 34 0.84 19.45 -5.30
N PHE A 35 1.41 19.08 -4.16
CA PHE A 35 2.85 18.88 -4.01
C PHE A 35 3.12 17.49 -3.45
N GLU A 36 4.08 16.77 -4.01
CA GLU A 36 4.65 15.57 -3.40
C GLU A 36 5.84 16.00 -2.53
N ILE A 37 5.86 15.59 -1.26
CA ILE A 37 6.96 15.86 -0.34
C ILE A 37 8.00 14.75 -0.51
N LYS A 38 9.18 15.09 -1.04
CA LYS A 38 10.32 14.18 -1.16
C LYS A 38 11.49 14.72 -0.36
N ASP A 39 12.02 13.90 0.55
CA ASP A 39 13.13 14.29 1.44
C ASP A 39 12.87 15.63 2.17
N GLY A 40 11.61 15.87 2.54
CA GLY A 40 11.15 17.12 3.18
C GLY A 40 11.02 18.33 2.24
N VAL A 41 11.21 18.15 0.93
CA VAL A 41 11.08 19.19 -0.09
C VAL A 41 9.78 19.00 -0.88
N PRO A 42 8.86 19.98 -0.90
CA PRO A 42 7.66 19.91 -1.73
C PRO A 42 8.01 20.11 -3.22
N GLU A 43 7.68 19.12 -4.04
CA GLU A 43 7.76 19.17 -5.49
C GLU A 43 6.36 19.32 -6.10
N LEU A 44 6.15 20.36 -6.92
CA LEU A 44 4.87 20.60 -7.57
C LEU A 44 4.50 19.43 -8.48
N LYS A 45 3.28 18.91 -8.30
CA LYS A 45 2.60 17.98 -9.19
C LYS A 45 1.53 18.76 -9.96
N PRO A 46 1.73 19.03 -11.26
CA PRO A 46 0.71 19.68 -12.07
C PRO A 46 -0.56 18.83 -12.05
N ILE A 47 -1.68 19.46 -11.74
CA ILE A 47 -3.01 18.88 -11.93
C ILE A 47 -3.25 18.82 -13.44
N ASP A 48 -3.69 17.67 -13.96
CA ASP A 48 -4.00 17.54 -15.38
C ASP A 48 -5.10 18.54 -15.80
N ASP A 49 -4.91 19.21 -16.94
CA ASP A 49 -5.86 20.17 -17.49
C ASP A 49 -6.84 19.54 -18.51
N ASP A 50 -6.63 18.26 -18.85
CA ASP A 50 -7.45 17.52 -19.82
C ASP A 50 -8.71 16.90 -19.19
N GLY A 51 -8.85 16.98 -17.87
CA GLY A 51 -9.99 16.47 -17.10
C GLY A 51 -9.92 14.97 -16.79
N THR A 52 -8.82 14.30 -17.10
CA THR A 52 -8.58 12.91 -16.67
C THR A 52 -8.21 12.82 -15.20
N GLU A 53 -7.68 13.87 -14.59
CA GLU A 53 -7.38 13.95 -13.17
C GLU A 53 -8.33 14.92 -12.45
N THR A 54 -8.90 14.49 -11.33
CA THR A 54 -9.77 15.33 -10.49
C THR A 54 -9.46 15.15 -9.02
N TYR A 55 -9.71 16.21 -8.25
CA TYR A 55 -9.54 16.24 -6.80
C TYR A 55 -10.81 16.75 -6.14
N VAL A 56 -11.31 16.03 -5.14
CA VAL A 56 -12.50 16.42 -4.35
C VAL A 56 -12.14 16.35 -2.88
N VAL A 57 -12.39 17.43 -2.14
CA VAL A 57 -12.28 17.44 -0.68
C VAL A 57 -13.64 17.05 -0.11
N ASN A 58 -13.69 15.98 0.70
CA ASN A 58 -14.92 15.51 1.30
C ASN A 58 -15.23 16.19 2.65
N ASP A 59 -16.37 15.87 3.25
CA ASP A 59 -16.81 16.47 4.53
C ASP A 59 -15.89 16.15 5.73
N ASN A 60 -15.05 15.10 5.63
CA ASN A 60 -14.08 14.74 6.65
C ASN A 60 -12.73 15.45 6.46
N GLY A 61 -12.58 16.29 5.42
CA GLY A 61 -11.32 16.94 5.07
C GLY A 61 -10.35 16.03 4.33
N GLU A 62 -10.77 14.83 3.90
CA GLU A 62 -9.94 13.95 3.08
C GLU A 62 -9.95 14.42 1.63
N VAL A 63 -8.83 14.25 0.95
CA VAL A 63 -8.71 14.56 -0.47
C VAL A 63 -8.85 13.27 -1.27
N VAL A 64 -9.84 13.23 -2.17
CA VAL A 64 -10.08 12.13 -3.09
C VAL A 64 -9.56 12.53 -4.47
N ARG A 65 -8.51 11.88 -4.93
CA ARG A 65 -8.01 11.98 -6.30
C ARG A 65 -8.63 10.89 -7.16
N THR A 66 -9.11 11.24 -8.35
CA THR A 66 -9.51 10.28 -9.38
C THR A 66 -8.72 10.56 -10.65
N GLU A 67 -7.98 9.57 -11.14
CA GLU A 67 -7.22 9.60 -12.39
C GLU A 67 -7.83 8.60 -13.38
N HIS A 68 -8.47 9.08 -14.45
CA HIS A 68 -9.07 8.26 -15.50
C HIS A 68 -8.08 7.99 -16.63
N LYS A 69 -7.78 6.72 -16.86
CA LYS A 69 -6.96 6.25 -17.97
C LYS A 69 -7.91 5.77 -19.06
N LEU A 70 -8.05 6.58 -20.11
CA LEU A 70 -9.03 6.39 -21.19
C LEU A 70 -9.00 4.95 -21.75
N GLY A 71 -10.12 4.24 -21.64
CA GLY A 71 -10.30 2.89 -22.16
C GLY A 71 -9.74 1.79 -21.25
N LEU A 72 -9.22 2.15 -20.07
CA LEU A 72 -8.73 1.21 -19.06
C LEU A 72 -9.57 1.27 -17.80
N GLY A 73 -9.80 2.47 -17.25
CA GLY A 73 -10.49 2.66 -15.98
C GLY A 73 -9.95 3.85 -15.19
N SER A 74 -10.39 3.98 -13.95
CA SER A 74 -10.00 5.03 -13.02
C SER A 74 -9.22 4.47 -11.82
N GLU A 75 -8.17 5.17 -11.44
CA GLU A 75 -7.50 5.00 -10.16
C GLU A 75 -8.06 6.04 -9.18
N ILE A 76 -8.64 5.57 -8.08
CA ILE A 76 -9.15 6.41 -7.00
C ILE A 76 -8.15 6.32 -5.85
N THR A 77 -7.67 7.46 -5.36
CA THR A 77 -6.75 7.54 -4.22
C THR A 77 -7.33 8.48 -3.18
N VAL A 78 -7.35 8.05 -1.91
CA VAL A 78 -7.81 8.89 -0.79
C VAL A 78 -6.62 9.25 0.08
N TYR A 79 -6.52 10.52 0.43
CA TYR A 79 -5.49 11.07 1.28
C TYR A 79 -6.10 11.73 2.52
N ALA A 80 -5.43 11.57 3.66
CA ALA A 80 -5.83 12.20 4.91
C ALA A 80 -4.63 12.85 5.62
N ASP A 81 -4.89 13.99 6.25
CA ASP A 81 -4.01 14.67 7.20
C ASP A 81 -4.52 14.33 8.61
N ALA A 82 -4.03 13.22 9.16
CA ALA A 82 -4.56 12.65 10.39
C ALA A 82 -4.15 13.43 11.65
N ASP A 83 -2.98 14.09 11.62
CA ASP A 83 -2.45 14.85 12.76
C ASP A 83 -2.66 16.37 12.64
N GLY A 84 -3.13 16.84 11.48
CA GLY A 84 -3.47 18.23 11.22
C GLY A 84 -2.24 19.11 10.97
N ASP A 85 -1.11 18.52 10.57
CA ASP A 85 0.13 19.24 10.30
C ASP A 85 0.21 19.82 8.88
N GLY A 86 -0.76 19.50 8.02
CA GLY A 86 -0.84 19.90 6.62
C GLY A 86 -0.23 18.87 5.65
N THR A 87 0.29 17.76 6.15
CA THR A 87 0.84 16.65 5.37
C THR A 87 -0.19 15.54 5.24
N TYR A 88 -0.58 15.28 4.02
CA TYR A 88 -1.54 14.25 3.68
C TYR A 88 -0.82 12.97 3.30
N PHE A 89 -1.29 11.84 3.82
CA PHE A 89 -0.81 10.51 3.45
C PHE A 89 -1.91 9.72 2.74
N ARG A 90 -1.51 8.89 1.78
CA ARG A 90 -2.43 7.96 1.12
C ARG A 90 -2.93 6.95 2.15
N ILE A 91 -4.25 6.94 2.37
CA ILE A 91 -4.94 6.02 3.30
C ILE A 91 -5.69 4.90 2.57
N SER A 92 -6.05 5.09 1.30
CA SER A 92 -6.59 4.00 0.47
C SER A 92 -6.41 4.24 -1.01
N GLU A 93 -6.48 3.17 -1.80
CA GLU A 93 -6.59 3.24 -3.25
C GLU A 93 -7.55 2.19 -3.82
N GLN A 94 -8.07 2.44 -5.01
CA GLN A 94 -8.91 1.48 -5.72
C GLN A 94 -8.74 1.63 -7.23
N TRP A 95 -8.69 0.51 -7.94
CA TRP A 95 -8.78 0.47 -9.40
C TRP A 95 -10.22 0.15 -9.81
N THR A 96 -10.85 1.05 -10.55
CA THR A 96 -12.21 0.87 -11.08
C THR A 96 -12.12 0.76 -12.60
N PRO A 97 -12.20 -0.44 -13.19
CA PRO A 97 -11.99 -0.61 -14.61
C PRO A 97 -13.21 -0.14 -15.43
N ASP A 98 -12.97 0.35 -16.66
CA ASP A 98 -14.05 0.74 -17.59
C ASP A 98 -14.88 -0.47 -18.06
N SER A 99 -14.28 -1.66 -18.01
CA SER A 99 -14.92 -2.96 -18.27
C SER A 99 -14.19 -4.04 -17.47
N PRO A 100 -14.85 -5.15 -17.06
CA PRO A 100 -14.26 -6.14 -16.15
C PRO A 100 -12.86 -6.59 -16.57
N GLY A 101 -11.88 -6.47 -15.66
CA GLY A 101 -10.49 -6.83 -15.90
C GLY A 101 -9.72 -5.90 -16.85
N ALA A 102 -10.26 -4.74 -17.23
CA ALA A 102 -9.52 -3.72 -17.97
C ALA A 102 -8.49 -3.01 -17.07
N GLY A 103 -7.42 -2.52 -17.69
CA GLY A 103 -6.34 -1.87 -16.97
C GLY A 103 -5.26 -2.81 -16.45
N PRO A 104 -4.27 -2.23 -15.74
CA PRO A 104 -3.08 -2.95 -15.30
C PRO A 104 -3.37 -3.89 -14.13
N PHE A 105 -4.35 -3.55 -13.28
CA PHE A 105 -4.66 -4.26 -12.04
C PHE A 105 -5.91 -5.10 -12.19
N LYS A 106 -5.90 -6.31 -11.61
CA LYS A 106 -7.04 -7.23 -11.56
C LYS A 106 -7.71 -7.26 -10.20
N PHE A 107 -6.99 -6.85 -9.16
CA PHE A 107 -7.56 -6.61 -7.86
C PHE A 107 -8.33 -5.29 -7.91
N GLU A 108 -9.66 -5.34 -7.93
CA GLU A 108 -10.54 -4.18 -8.11
C GLU A 108 -11.11 -3.66 -6.78
N ASP A 109 -10.93 -4.41 -5.69
CA ASP A 109 -11.36 -4.01 -4.36
C ASP A 109 -10.47 -2.89 -3.80
N ARG A 110 -11.01 -2.18 -2.81
CA ARG A 110 -10.32 -1.06 -2.15
C ARG A 110 -9.17 -1.60 -1.31
N LEU A 111 -7.97 -1.12 -1.60
CA LEU A 111 -6.80 -1.32 -0.76
C LEU A 111 -6.72 -0.23 0.30
N VAL A 112 -6.35 -0.59 1.52
CA VAL A 112 -6.11 0.32 2.64
C VAL A 112 -4.62 0.38 2.97
N TYR A 113 -4.21 1.52 3.53
CA TYR A 113 -2.86 1.77 4.03
C TYR A 113 -2.85 2.14 5.52
N ALA A 114 -4.04 2.11 6.14
CA ALA A 114 -4.27 2.24 7.56
C ALA A 114 -5.14 1.02 7.95
N PRO A 115 -4.49 -0.11 8.28
CA PRO A 115 -5.17 -1.37 8.60
C PRO A 115 -6.04 -1.27 9.87
N THR A 116 -6.92 -2.25 10.06
CA THR A 116 -7.80 -2.42 11.21
C THR A 116 -7.56 -3.78 11.89
N ASP A 117 -8.36 -4.11 12.90
CA ASP A 117 -8.32 -5.45 13.54
C ASP A 117 -9.31 -6.44 12.87
N GLY A 118 -9.72 -6.18 11.62
CA GLY A 118 -10.57 -7.09 10.85
C GLY A 118 -9.99 -7.32 9.46
N ASP A 119 -10.57 -8.26 8.73
CA ASP A 119 -10.11 -8.67 7.41
C ASP A 119 -9.98 -7.48 6.44
N ASP A 120 -8.75 -7.11 6.11
CA ASP A 120 -8.41 -5.97 5.27
C ASP A 120 -7.69 -6.39 3.98
N HIS A 121 -7.77 -5.52 2.97
CA HIS A 121 -6.93 -5.62 1.77
C HIS A 121 -5.84 -4.55 1.84
N ILE A 122 -4.63 -4.96 2.20
CA ILE A 122 -3.51 -4.05 2.48
C ILE A 122 -2.71 -3.79 1.21
N GLY A 123 -2.57 -2.51 0.83
CA GLY A 123 -1.63 -2.14 -0.22
C GLY A 123 -0.19 -2.17 0.29
N VAL A 124 0.61 -3.12 -0.18
CA VAL A 124 2.02 -3.22 0.21
C VAL A 124 2.86 -2.21 -0.56
N ARG A 125 3.64 -1.39 0.15
CA ARG A 125 4.47 -0.33 -0.43
C ARG A 125 5.88 -0.31 0.16
N GLY A 126 6.85 0.11 -0.63
CA GLY A 126 8.23 0.26 -0.21
C GLY A 126 8.41 1.42 0.78
N GLY A 127 9.33 1.26 1.72
CA GLY A 127 9.71 2.31 2.67
C GLY A 127 9.11 2.18 4.08
N GLU A 128 8.30 1.16 4.33
CA GLU A 128 7.80 0.75 5.66
C GLU A 128 7.62 -0.75 5.79
N ASP A 129 7.28 -1.14 7.02
CA ASP A 129 6.79 -2.47 7.36
C ASP A 129 5.25 -2.40 7.33
N CYS A 130 4.66 -2.89 6.25
CA CYS A 130 3.20 -2.99 6.11
C CYS A 130 2.68 -4.05 7.08
N HIS A 131 1.59 -3.76 7.78
CA HIS A 131 0.97 -4.69 8.74
C HIS A 131 -0.53 -4.81 8.45
N GLY A 132 -1.12 -5.95 8.80
CA GLY A 132 -2.54 -6.25 8.66
C GLY A 132 -3.33 -6.02 9.93
N GLY A 133 -2.69 -6.16 11.11
CA GLY A 133 -3.37 -6.06 12.40
C GLY A 133 -3.86 -7.41 12.89
N GLN A 134 -5.17 -7.58 13.00
CA GLN A 134 -5.81 -8.86 13.32
C GLN A 134 -6.82 -9.17 12.22
N GLY A 135 -7.11 -10.44 11.99
CA GLY A 135 -8.05 -10.84 10.93
C GLY A 135 -7.35 -11.67 9.87
N ALA A 136 -8.08 -11.98 8.80
CA ALA A 136 -7.52 -12.62 7.62
C ALA A 136 -7.20 -11.56 6.57
N ASP A 137 -5.94 -11.16 6.49
CA ASP A 137 -5.53 -9.99 5.69
C ASP A 137 -4.93 -10.37 4.33
N ASP A 138 -5.29 -9.61 3.29
CA ASP A 138 -4.71 -9.74 1.96
C ASP A 138 -3.64 -8.66 1.74
N PHE A 139 -2.36 -9.05 1.73
CA PHE A 139 -1.23 -8.19 1.39
C PHE A 139 -1.06 -8.11 -0.14
N VAL A 140 -1.57 -7.04 -0.75
CA VAL A 140 -1.61 -6.83 -2.20
C VAL A 140 -0.40 -6.03 -2.69
N ILE A 141 0.42 -6.63 -3.54
CA ILE A 141 1.64 -6.07 -4.12
C ILE A 141 1.37 -5.58 -5.54
N ARG A 142 1.51 -4.28 -5.75
CA ARG A 142 1.35 -3.61 -7.06
C ARG A 142 2.63 -3.02 -7.66
N GLU A 143 3.74 -3.03 -6.92
CA GLU A 143 5.00 -2.43 -7.34
C GLU A 143 6.20 -3.38 -7.18
N ALA A 144 7.25 -3.11 -7.96
CA ALA A 144 8.53 -3.80 -7.84
C ALA A 144 9.49 -2.94 -6.99
N ALA A 145 9.56 -3.26 -5.69
CA ALA A 145 10.42 -2.58 -4.73
C ALA A 145 10.94 -3.58 -3.67
N HIS A 146 11.70 -3.09 -2.70
CA HIS A 146 12.05 -3.84 -1.50
C HIS A 146 10.92 -3.65 -0.47
N LEU A 147 10.00 -4.60 -0.46
CA LEU A 147 8.78 -4.57 0.34
C LEU A 147 8.99 -5.31 1.65
N ARG A 148 8.37 -4.81 2.72
CA ARG A 148 8.40 -5.44 4.04
C ARG A 148 6.97 -5.59 4.53
N ILE A 149 6.62 -6.81 4.92
CA ILE A 149 5.32 -7.18 5.48
C ILE A 149 5.62 -7.69 6.89
N ALA A 150 5.21 -6.91 7.89
CA ALA A 150 5.13 -7.37 9.27
C ALA A 150 3.89 -8.24 9.47
N ASP A 151 3.80 -8.84 10.66
CA ASP A 151 2.65 -9.57 11.23
C ASP A 151 1.94 -10.67 10.41
N PHE A 152 2.40 -10.97 9.19
CA PHE A 152 1.83 -12.03 8.36
C PHE A 152 1.67 -13.37 9.11
N ASN A 153 0.46 -13.93 9.03
CA ASN A 153 0.06 -15.14 9.72
C ASN A 153 -0.82 -16.03 8.83
N SER A 154 -0.20 -17.02 8.18
CA SER A 154 -0.91 -18.08 7.43
C SER A 154 -1.97 -18.81 8.28
N GLY A 155 -1.80 -18.89 9.61
CA GLY A 155 -2.76 -19.49 10.53
C GLY A 155 -4.05 -18.68 10.72
N GLU A 156 -4.01 -17.37 10.46
CA GLU A 156 -5.17 -16.48 10.44
C GLU A 156 -5.76 -16.33 9.02
N HIS A 157 -5.18 -17.01 8.03
CA HIS A 157 -5.54 -16.99 6.62
C HIS A 157 -5.08 -15.75 5.85
N ASP A 158 -4.00 -15.11 6.30
CA ASP A 158 -3.36 -14.05 5.53
C ASP A 158 -2.85 -14.56 4.18
N PHE A 159 -2.95 -13.69 3.17
CA PHE A 159 -2.55 -13.99 1.81
C PHE A 159 -1.65 -12.91 1.24
N ILE A 160 -0.69 -13.32 0.40
CA ILE A 160 0.13 -12.38 -0.38
C ILE A 160 -0.34 -12.44 -1.82
N ILE A 161 -0.85 -11.32 -2.34
CA ILE A 161 -1.41 -11.23 -3.68
C ILE A 161 -0.49 -10.38 -4.56
N PHE A 162 0.10 -10.98 -5.58
CA PHE A 162 0.84 -10.25 -6.61
C PHE A 162 -0.12 -9.82 -7.73
N ASP A 163 -0.42 -8.53 -7.80
CA ASP A 163 -1.21 -7.89 -8.86
C ASP A 163 -0.42 -6.72 -9.43
N THR A 164 0.78 -7.00 -9.94
CA THR A 164 1.76 -5.94 -10.28
C THR A 164 1.41 -5.18 -11.55
N GLY A 165 0.52 -5.71 -12.39
CA GLY A 165 0.30 -5.21 -13.75
C GLY A 165 1.52 -5.34 -14.68
N LEU A 166 2.58 -6.04 -14.26
CA LEU A 166 3.82 -6.23 -15.03
C LEU A 166 3.82 -7.53 -15.86
N GLY A 167 2.64 -8.12 -16.09
CA GLY A 167 2.50 -9.32 -16.91
C GLY A 167 2.90 -10.62 -16.20
N LEU A 168 2.81 -10.68 -14.87
CA LEU A 168 2.79 -11.96 -14.17
C LEU A 168 1.54 -12.72 -14.58
N ILE A 169 1.66 -14.03 -14.82
CA ILE A 169 0.57 -14.86 -15.37
C ILE A 169 0.24 -16.07 -14.52
N SER A 170 1.12 -16.44 -13.58
CA SER A 170 0.89 -17.53 -12.64
C SER A 170 1.90 -17.50 -11.50
N LYS A 171 1.63 -18.29 -10.46
CA LYS A 171 2.53 -18.54 -9.34
C LYS A 171 3.86 -19.16 -9.79
N GLU A 172 3.82 -20.08 -10.75
CA GLU A 172 5.02 -20.71 -11.32
C GLU A 172 5.84 -19.70 -12.12
N HIS A 173 5.18 -18.76 -12.81
CA HIS A 173 5.89 -17.67 -13.49
C HIS A 173 6.59 -16.78 -12.48
N LEU A 174 5.93 -16.40 -11.39
CA LEU A 174 6.52 -15.63 -10.29
C LEU A 174 7.71 -16.36 -9.66
N GLN A 175 7.57 -17.66 -9.36
CA GLN A 175 8.64 -18.51 -8.84
C GLN A 175 9.87 -18.51 -9.75
N GLY A 176 9.68 -18.44 -11.07
CA GLY A 176 10.77 -18.35 -12.04
C GLY A 176 11.64 -17.10 -11.92
N PHE A 177 11.15 -16.05 -11.25
CA PHE A 177 11.90 -14.82 -10.99
C PHE A 177 12.63 -14.81 -9.64
N VAL A 178 12.40 -15.80 -8.77
CA VAL A 178 13.07 -15.88 -7.48
C VAL A 178 14.56 -16.16 -7.70
N THR A 179 15.42 -15.26 -7.18
CA THR A 179 16.87 -15.37 -7.29
C THR A 179 17.53 -15.86 -6.01
N ASP A 180 16.93 -15.57 -4.85
CA ASP A 180 17.39 -16.07 -3.56
C ASP A 180 16.23 -16.17 -2.56
N ILE A 181 16.37 -17.08 -1.59
CA ILE A 181 15.47 -17.22 -0.44
C ILE A 181 16.35 -17.41 0.78
N HIS A 182 16.32 -16.47 1.72
CA HIS A 182 17.21 -16.48 2.86
C HIS A 182 16.58 -15.86 4.12
N ARG A 183 17.35 -15.90 5.21
CA ARG A 183 17.03 -15.22 6.46
C ARG A 183 17.83 -13.94 6.58
N SER A 184 17.32 -12.95 7.31
CA SER A 184 18.13 -11.81 7.77
C SER A 184 19.32 -12.27 8.61
N ASP A 185 20.31 -11.40 8.80
CA ASP A 185 21.55 -11.69 9.55
C ASP A 185 21.28 -12.11 11.02
N ASP A 186 20.22 -11.58 11.63
CA ASP A 186 19.75 -11.93 12.97
C ASP A 186 18.80 -13.15 12.99
N GLY A 187 18.51 -13.71 11.83
CA GLY A 187 17.69 -14.88 11.63
C GLY A 187 16.20 -14.66 11.90
N GLN A 188 15.72 -13.43 12.03
CA GLN A 188 14.32 -13.11 12.35
C GLN A 188 13.41 -13.02 11.12
N ASP A 189 13.90 -12.44 10.03
CA ASP A 189 13.08 -12.16 8.86
C ASP A 189 13.25 -13.24 7.79
N PHE A 190 12.18 -13.53 7.04
CA PHE A 190 12.22 -14.36 5.85
C PHE A 190 12.21 -13.48 4.60
N ILE A 191 13.19 -13.65 3.71
CA ILE A 191 13.40 -12.75 2.58
C ILE A 191 13.38 -13.57 1.28
N VAL A 192 12.59 -13.11 0.32
CA VAL A 192 12.54 -13.64 -1.06
C VAL A 192 13.00 -12.54 -2.00
N ASP A 193 14.10 -12.78 -2.72
CA ASP A 193 14.66 -11.83 -3.67
C ASP A 193 14.20 -12.12 -5.10
N PHE A 194 13.88 -11.06 -5.83
CA PHE A 194 13.52 -11.07 -7.25
C PHE A 194 14.55 -10.25 -8.04
N GLY A 195 15.79 -10.74 -8.05
CA GLY A 195 16.94 -10.04 -8.60
C GLY A 195 17.41 -8.90 -7.69
N SER A 196 18.08 -7.90 -8.26
CA SER A 196 18.65 -6.78 -7.50
C SER A 196 17.70 -5.61 -7.29
N THR A 197 16.47 -5.68 -7.80
CA THR A 197 15.54 -4.53 -7.87
C THR A 197 14.32 -4.68 -6.97
N ALA A 198 14.00 -5.89 -6.54
CA ALA A 198 12.83 -6.15 -5.72
C ALA A 198 13.06 -7.32 -4.76
N SER A 199 12.44 -7.23 -3.60
CA SER A 199 12.39 -8.32 -2.62
C SER A 199 11.11 -8.19 -1.80
N VAL A 200 10.66 -9.31 -1.24
CA VAL A 200 9.60 -9.33 -0.22
C VAL A 200 10.21 -9.89 1.06
N THR A 201 10.20 -9.08 2.11
CA THR A 201 10.62 -9.46 3.45
C THR A 201 9.40 -9.68 4.32
N LEU A 202 9.28 -10.85 4.92
CA LEU A 202 8.32 -11.14 5.97
C LEU A 202 9.02 -11.00 7.32
N VAL A 203 8.62 -9.98 8.06
CA VAL A 203 9.29 -9.57 9.29
C VAL A 203 8.90 -10.51 10.43
N GLY A 204 9.88 -11.13 11.07
CA GLY A 204 9.63 -12.08 12.18
C GLY A 204 8.97 -13.41 11.81
N VAL A 205 8.61 -13.66 10.54
CA VAL A 205 7.97 -14.90 10.09
C VAL A 205 9.04 -15.96 9.81
N ALA A 206 8.94 -17.15 10.41
CA ALA A 206 9.84 -18.27 10.12
C ALA A 206 9.54 -18.95 8.77
N SER A 207 10.54 -19.58 8.16
CA SER A 207 10.41 -20.17 6.80
C SER A 207 9.40 -21.32 6.68
N ASP A 208 9.00 -21.93 7.80
CA ASP A 208 7.98 -22.99 7.86
C ASP A 208 6.58 -22.46 8.17
N GLN A 209 6.42 -21.15 8.38
CA GLN A 209 5.15 -20.48 8.64
C GLN A 209 4.51 -19.86 7.39
N ILE A 210 5.18 -19.93 6.24
CA ILE A 210 4.63 -19.54 4.95
C ILE A 210 4.91 -20.63 3.91
N SER A 211 3.98 -20.77 2.99
CA SER A 211 4.08 -21.65 1.83
C SER A 211 3.68 -20.91 0.57
N TRP A 212 3.91 -21.55 -0.57
CA TRP A 212 3.38 -21.06 -1.83
C TRP A 212 1.85 -21.10 -1.89
N ASP A 213 1.16 -21.86 -1.03
CA ASP A 213 -0.29 -21.89 -1.00
C ASP A 213 -0.88 -20.57 -0.49
N ASP A 214 -0.14 -19.82 0.33
CA ASP A 214 -0.51 -18.50 0.87
C ASP A 214 -0.24 -17.35 -0.12
N VAL A 215 0.19 -17.69 -1.35
CA VAL A 215 0.51 -16.72 -2.40
C VAL A 215 -0.46 -16.85 -3.56
N SER A 216 -0.96 -15.73 -4.05
CA SER A 216 -1.74 -15.63 -5.28
C SER A 216 -1.07 -14.70 -6.29
N VAL A 217 -1.30 -14.97 -7.57
CA VAL A 217 -0.88 -14.11 -8.67
C VAL A 217 -2.11 -13.80 -9.49
N MET A 218 -2.41 -12.51 -9.65
CA MET A 218 -3.49 -12.03 -10.49
C MET A 218 -2.92 -11.60 -11.85
N SER A 219 -3.62 -11.96 -12.93
CA SER A 219 -3.17 -11.76 -14.32
C SER A 219 -4.29 -11.32 -15.24
#